data_AF-A0A5E4LUQ4-F1
#
_entry.id   AF-A0A5E4LUQ4-F1
#
_cell.length_a   1.000
_cell.length_b   1.000
_cell.length_c   1.000
_cell.angle_alpha   90.00
_cell.angle_beta   90.00
_cell.angle_gamma   90.00
#
_symmetry.space_group_name_H-M   'P 1'
#
loop_
_entity.id
_entity.type
_entity.pdbx_description
1 polymer ?
#
loop_
_entity_poly.entity_id
_entity_poly.type
_entity_poly.pdbx_seq_one_letter_code
_entity_poly.pdbx_strand_id
1 'polypeptide(L)'
;MALEQRKDAWEQSHVSLSYLDQQKELTELRVWFPEYEELPAVIERDPLHRLQLAFNGFYRRAKKEENPGYPRFKSITRYDSFSVDSQNFKLDFIGRAWNFSLQDAP
;
A
#
# COMPACT_ATOMS: atom_id res chain seq x y z
N MET A 1 -10.68 2.38 -5.03
CA MET A 1 -9.51 2.65 -5.89
C MET A 1 -8.62 1.42 -6.11
N ALA A 2 -7.50 1.16 -5.40
CA ALA A 2 -6.54 0.12 -5.85
C ALA A 2 -7.08 -1.33 -6.00
N LEU A 3 -7.95 -1.80 -5.11
CA LEU A 3 -8.59 -3.12 -5.25
C LEU A 3 -9.57 -3.18 -6.43
N GLU A 4 -10.35 -2.12 -6.59
CA GLU A 4 -11.32 -1.98 -7.68
C GLU A 4 -10.61 -1.89 -9.03
N GLN A 5 -9.53 -1.12 -9.12
CA GLN A 5 -8.70 -1.06 -10.31
C GLN A 5 -8.17 -2.44 -10.72
N ARG A 6 -7.69 -3.26 -9.78
CA ARG A 6 -7.26 -4.64 -10.08
C ARG A 6 -8.40 -5.51 -10.58
N LYS A 7 -9.60 -5.32 -10.02
CA LYS A 7 -10.81 -6.02 -10.45
C LYS A 7 -11.20 -5.61 -11.87
N ASP A 8 -11.27 -4.30 -12.13
CA ASP A 8 -11.66 -3.72 -13.41
C ASP A 8 -10.67 -4.09 -14.52
N ALA A 9 -9.36 -4.01 -14.25
CA ALA A 9 -8.32 -4.40 -15.21
C ALA A 9 -8.43 -5.87 -15.62
N TRP A 10 -8.81 -6.73 -14.68
CA TRP A 10 -9.05 -8.14 -14.96
C TRP A 10 -10.35 -8.34 -15.75
N GLU A 11 -11.45 -7.73 -15.32
CA GLU A 11 -12.76 -7.89 -15.97
C GLU A 11 -12.79 -7.34 -17.40
N GLN A 12 -12.13 -6.20 -17.64
CA GLN A 12 -12.16 -5.50 -18.93
C GLN A 12 -11.08 -5.97 -19.89
N SER A 13 -9.90 -6.32 -19.39
CA SER A 13 -8.71 -6.56 -20.22
C SER A 13 -7.96 -7.85 -19.89
N HIS A 14 -8.41 -8.62 -18.89
CA HIS A 14 -7.71 -9.82 -18.40
C HIS A 14 -6.25 -9.55 -18.01
N VAL A 15 -5.97 -8.32 -17.54
CA VAL A 15 -4.65 -7.90 -17.09
C VAL A 15 -4.60 -7.95 -15.57
N SER A 16 -3.50 -8.51 -15.05
CA SER A 16 -3.21 -8.48 -13.62
C SER A 16 -2.27 -7.32 -13.31
N LEU A 17 -2.72 -6.37 -12.49
CA LEU A 17 -1.86 -5.28 -12.00
C LEU A 17 -1.05 -5.74 -10.79
N SER A 18 0.25 -5.49 -10.83
CA SER A 18 1.17 -5.78 -9.74
C SER A 18 1.17 -4.65 -8.70
N TYR A 19 1.83 -4.91 -7.56
CA TYR A 19 2.12 -3.88 -6.58
C TYR A 19 2.96 -2.74 -7.16
N LEU A 20 3.96 -3.06 -7.99
CA LEU A 20 4.85 -2.07 -8.59
C LEU A 20 4.11 -1.16 -9.57
N ASP A 21 3.16 -1.71 -10.36
CA ASP A 21 2.36 -0.91 -11.29
C ASP A 21 1.57 0.17 -10.55
N GLN A 22 0.93 -0.21 -9.44
CA GLN A 22 0.13 0.72 -8.63
C GLN A 22 1.01 1.71 -7.85
N GLN A 23 2.21 1.33 -7.43
CA GLN A 23 3.16 2.27 -6.82
C GLN A 23 3.65 3.31 -7.83
N LYS A 24 3.89 2.89 -9.08
CA LYS A 24 4.30 3.79 -10.15
C LYS A 24 3.19 4.81 -10.44
N GLU A 25 1.96 4.33 -10.59
CA GLU A 25 0.80 5.21 -10.79
C GLU A 25 0.59 6.17 -9.60
N LEU A 26 0.72 5.70 -8.36
CA LEU A 26 0.68 6.58 -7.18
C LEU A 26 1.75 7.68 -7.25
N THR A 27 2.96 7.33 -7.68
CA THR A 27 4.05 8.30 -7.83
C THR A 27 3.72 9.33 -8.92
N GLU A 28 3.13 8.90 -10.03
CA GLU A 28 2.66 9.80 -11.09
C GLU A 28 1.52 10.70 -10.58
N LEU A 29 0.54 10.16 -9.85
CA LEU A 29 -0.58 10.92 -9.29
C LEU A 29 -0.10 12.01 -8.33
N ARG A 30 0.89 11.73 -7.47
CA ARG A 30 1.47 12.74 -6.56
C ARG A 30 2.03 13.97 -7.29
N VAL A 31 2.51 13.81 -8.53
CA VAL A 31 2.96 14.96 -9.36
C VAL A 31 1.79 15.85 -9.77
N TRP A 32 0.61 15.25 -9.98
CA TRP A 32 -0.60 15.99 -10.38
C TRP A 32 -1.34 16.62 -9.20
N PHE A 33 -1.15 16.10 -7.99
CA PHE A 33 -1.82 16.53 -6.77
C PHE A 33 -0.80 16.97 -5.70
N PRO A 34 -0.24 18.18 -5.83
CA PRO A 34 0.80 18.67 -4.93
C PRO A 34 0.33 18.82 -3.47
N GLU A 35 -0.97 18.84 -3.20
CA GLU A 35 -1.51 18.79 -1.84
C GLU A 35 -1.11 17.52 -1.06
N TYR A 36 -0.71 16.45 -1.76
CA TYR A 36 -0.20 15.21 -1.14
C TYR A 36 1.32 15.21 -0.98
N GLU A 37 2.03 16.27 -1.41
CA GLU A 37 3.48 16.39 -1.28
C GLU A 37 3.92 16.44 0.19
N GLU A 38 3.12 17.05 1.06
CA GLU A 38 3.39 17.12 2.50
C GLU A 38 3.23 15.77 3.22
N LEU A 39 2.53 14.81 2.62
CA LEU A 39 2.37 13.46 3.17
C LEU A 39 3.52 12.57 2.71
N PRO A 40 4.24 11.90 3.63
CA PRO A 40 5.25 10.91 3.26
C PRO A 40 4.64 9.80 2.39
N ALA A 41 5.22 9.57 1.21
CA ALA A 41 4.74 8.60 0.22
C ALA A 41 4.72 7.17 0.79
N VAL A 42 5.57 6.88 1.77
CA VAL A 42 5.62 5.59 2.46
C VAL A 42 4.30 5.24 3.16
N ILE A 43 3.57 6.23 3.67
CA ILE A 43 2.26 6.02 4.30
C ILE A 43 1.22 5.61 3.25
N GLU A 44 1.24 6.25 2.08
CA GLU A 44 0.32 5.97 0.98
C GLU A 44 0.60 4.62 0.30
N ARG A 45 1.87 4.17 0.33
CA ARG A 45 2.30 2.86 -0.18
C ARG A 45 1.86 1.69 0.72
N ASP A 46 1.70 1.88 2.03
CA ASP A 46 1.31 0.80 2.96
C ASP A 46 -0.04 0.14 2.61
N PRO A 47 -1.12 0.87 2.30
CA PRO A 47 -2.36 0.27 1.78
C PRO A 47 -2.17 -0.61 0.54
N LEU A 48 -1.31 -0.20 -0.40
CA LEU A 48 -1.00 -0.99 -1.60
C LEU A 48 -0.27 -2.29 -1.23
N HIS A 49 0.65 -2.22 -0.26
CA HIS A 49 1.37 -3.40 0.21
C HIS A 49 0.44 -4.38 0.94
N ARG A 50 -0.46 -3.89 1.81
CA ARG A 50 -1.48 -4.71 2.47
C ARG A 50 -2.40 -5.41 1.46
N LEU A 51 -2.79 -4.71 0.39
CA LEU A 51 -3.54 -5.29 -0.71
C LEU A 51 -2.75 -6.42 -1.39
N GLN A 52 -1.46 -6.20 -1.67
CA GLN A 52 -0.61 -7.23 -2.25
C GLN A 52 -0.51 -8.47 -1.38
N LEU A 53 -0.36 -8.32 -0.06
CA LEU A 53 -0.33 -9.46 0.88
C LEU A 53 -1.66 -10.24 0.86
N ALA A 54 -2.79 -9.54 0.75
CA ALA A 54 -4.10 -10.18 0.63
C ALA A 54 -4.22 -11.01 -0.66
N PHE A 55 -3.75 -10.48 -1.79
CA PHE A 55 -3.71 -11.21 -3.06
C PHE A 55 -2.73 -12.38 -3.03
N ASN A 56 -1.54 -12.21 -2.47
CA ASN A 56 -0.57 -13.30 -2.29
C ASN A 56 -1.21 -14.45 -1.49
N GLY A 57 -1.92 -14.12 -0.41
CA GLY A 57 -2.66 -15.10 0.39
C GLY A 57 -3.80 -15.78 -0.40
N PHE A 58 -4.53 -15.01 -1.19
CA PHE A 58 -5.59 -15.52 -2.09
C PHE A 58 -5.04 -16.52 -3.10
N TYR A 59 -4.03 -16.13 -3.89
CA TYR A 59 -3.44 -16.99 -4.92
C TYR A 59 -2.75 -18.21 -4.33
N ARG A 60 -2.08 -18.07 -3.18
CA ARG A 60 -1.47 -19.21 -2.47
C ARG A 60 -2.50 -20.27 -2.11
N ARG A 61 -3.69 -19.87 -1.63
CA ARG A 61 -4.78 -20.80 -1.30
C ARG A 61 -5.47 -21.35 -2.54
N ALA A 62 -5.66 -20.52 -3.57
CA ALA A 62 -6.18 -20.96 -4.87
C ALA A 62 -5.31 -22.07 -5.48
N LYS A 63 -3.98 -21.91 -5.44
CA LYS A 63 -3.01 -22.91 -5.93
C LYS A 63 -3.06 -24.23 -5.15
N LYS A 64 -3.52 -24.21 -3.90
CA LYS A 64 -3.70 -25.40 -3.06
C LYS A 64 -5.07 -26.05 -3.21
N GLU A 65 -5.91 -25.56 -4.12
CA GLU A 65 -7.29 -26.04 -4.31
C GLU A 65 -8.14 -25.93 -3.02
N GLU A 66 -7.76 -25.01 -2.13
CA GLU A 66 -8.58 -24.65 -0.97
C GLU A 66 -9.74 -23.73 -1.42
N ASN A 67 -10.55 -23.24 -0.48
CA ASN A 67 -11.59 -22.24 -0.76
C ASN A 67 -11.10 -20.82 -0.39
N PRO A 68 -10.38 -20.09 -1.27
CA PRO A 68 -9.86 -18.78 -0.96
C PRO A 68 -10.96 -17.71 -0.99
N GLY A 69 -11.09 -16.92 0.08
CA GLY A 69 -11.83 -15.67 0.03
C GLY A 69 -11.07 -14.61 -0.79
N TYR A 70 -11.76 -13.94 -1.72
CA TYR A 70 -11.23 -12.81 -2.49
C TYR A 70 -10.90 -11.62 -1.58
N PRO A 71 -9.85 -10.82 -1.86
CA PRO A 71 -9.56 -9.59 -1.13
C PRO A 71 -10.76 -8.63 -1.10
N ARG A 72 -10.97 -7.94 0.02
CA ARG A 72 -12.13 -7.04 0.22
C ARG A 72 -11.67 -5.69 0.74
N PHE A 73 -12.43 -4.65 0.41
CA PHE A 73 -12.29 -3.35 1.08
C PHE A 73 -12.48 -3.51 2.59
N LYS A 74 -11.62 -2.83 3.35
CA LYS A 74 -11.70 -2.78 4.81
C LYS A 74 -12.36 -1.48 5.23
N SER A 75 -13.18 -1.55 6.28
CA SER A 75 -13.72 -0.36 6.93
C SER A 75 -12.57 0.51 7.42
N ILE A 76 -12.77 1.83 7.41
CA ILE A 76 -11.86 2.80 8.02
C ILE A 76 -11.57 2.49 9.50
N THR A 77 -12.56 1.94 10.21
CA THR A 77 -12.40 1.53 11.63
C THR A 77 -11.44 0.36 11.84
N ARG A 78 -10.98 -0.28 10.77
CA ARG A 78 -9.98 -1.36 10.79
C ARG A 78 -8.59 -0.88 10.39
N TYR A 79 -8.44 0.42 10.14
CA TYR A 79 -7.18 1.09 9.80
C TYR A 79 -6.82 2.05 10.93
N ASP A 80 -6.25 1.51 12.01
CA ASP A 80 -5.77 2.26 13.19
C ASP A 80 -4.24 2.40 13.23
N SER A 81 -3.56 1.86 12.21
CA SER A 81 -2.10 1.77 12.14
C SER A 81 -1.62 1.79 10.70
N PHE A 82 -0.41 2.29 10.50
CA PHE A 82 0.34 2.25 9.24
C PHE A 82 1.68 1.53 9.47
N SER A 83 2.29 1.04 8.39
CA SER A 83 3.60 0.39 8.45
C SER A 83 4.60 1.15 7.60
N VAL A 84 5.81 1.31 8.12
CA VAL A 84 6.95 1.90 7.43
C VAL A 84 8.14 0.96 7.60
N ASP A 85 8.99 0.89 6.58
CA ASP A 85 10.23 0.13 6.69
C ASP A 85 11.25 0.85 7.60
N SER A 86 12.27 0.12 8.04
CA SER A 86 13.30 0.67 8.91
C SER A 86 14.25 1.65 8.21
N GLN A 87 14.21 1.77 6.88
CA GLN A 87 15.04 2.72 6.12
C GLN A 87 14.38 4.10 6.07
N ASN A 88 13.05 4.13 6.05
CA ASN A 88 12.21 5.33 5.99
C ASN A 88 11.73 5.81 7.36
N PHE A 89 12.20 5.16 8.42
CA PHE A 89 11.90 5.47 9.81
C PHE A 89 13.17 5.91 10.53
N LYS A 90 13.11 7.06 11.21
CA LYS A 90 14.19 7.52 12.08
C LYS A 90 13.67 7.86 13.47
N LEU A 91 14.42 7.41 14.46
CA LEU A 91 14.20 7.73 15.86
C LEU A 91 15.45 8.41 16.41
N ASP A 92 15.32 9.68 16.76
CA ASP A 92 16.42 10.47 17.33
C ASP A 92 16.10 10.83 18.78
N PHE A 93 17.08 10.73 19.66
CA PHE A 93 16.94 11.20 21.05
C PHE A 93 17.40 12.66 21.14
N ILE A 94 16.46 13.58 21.38
CA ILE A 94 16.75 15.00 21.55
C ILE A 94 16.70 15.35 23.03
N GLY A 95 17.76 14.97 23.77
CA GLY A 95 18.08 15.39 25.15
C GLY A 95 17.12 14.97 26.27
N ARG A 96 15.80 15.08 26.05
CA ARG A 96 14.71 14.79 26.99
C ARG A 96 13.53 14.05 26.35
N ALA A 97 13.50 13.91 25.02
CA ALA A 97 12.42 13.26 24.30
C ALA A 97 12.93 12.49 23.08
N TRP A 98 12.20 11.43 22.71
CA TRP A 98 12.37 10.74 21.44
C TRP A 98 11.60 11.50 20.37
N ASN A 99 12.28 11.85 19.28
CA ASN A 99 11.66 12.42 18.10
C ASN A 99 11.49 11.35 17.03
N PHE A 100 10.35 11.38 16.36
CA PHE A 100 9.98 10.48 15.28
C PHE A 100 9.95 11.27 13.98
N SER A 101 10.66 10.79 12.96
CA SER A 101 10.53 11.33 11.62
C SER A 101 10.43 10.23 10.58
N LEU A 102 9.59 10.49 9.58
CA LEU A 102 9.51 9.70 8.37
C LEU A 102 10.36 10.37 7.30
N GLN A 103 11.08 9.56 6.55
CA GLN A 103 11.83 9.99 5.38
C GLN A 103 11.16 9.38 4.16
N ASP A 104 11.04 10.16 3.09
CA ASP A 104 10.71 9.59 1.80
C ASP A 104 11.98 8.98 1.21
N ALA A 105 11.98 7.65 1.02
CA ALA A 105 12.99 6.99 0.21
C ALA A 105 13.01 7.67 -1.18
N PRO A 106 14.21 7.84 -1.79
CA PRO A 106 14.35 8.36 -3.14
C PRO A 106 13.55 7.55 -4.16
#